data_AF-A0A8C4Q7U4-F1
#
_entry.id   AF-A0A8C4Q7U4-F1
#
_cell.length_a   1.000
_cell.length_b   1.000
_cell.length_c   1.000
_cell.angle_alpha   90.00
_cell.angle_beta   90.00
_cell.angle_gamma   90.00
#
_symmetry.space_group_name_H-M   'P 1'
#
loop_
_entity.id
_entity.type
_entity.pdbx_description
1 polymer ?
#
loop_
_entity_poly.entity_id
_entity_poly.type
_entity_poly.pdbx_seq_one_letter_code
_entity_poly.pdbx_strand_id
1 'polypeptide(L)'
;MSSMKYKHHILLLWLMLCFPGNTTSSWLWFGVAPDNLVGKMSCANISVIPARQLEICKRRPELLGSISRGSRTAIRECQDQFRNERWNCSTKGHTTVFGKELTRASRETAFIHAISSAGLTFSVTRGCSAGELRGCSCDPSLSRSSSDEGWQWGGCSDNVHYGITFCRKFVDAAENGRSVSSLMNLHNNEAGRQVCHISTSLPAVLGCVGISYILRLRVLILLVAACSSLSKERSLCVGTK
;
A
#
# COMPACT_ATOMS: atom_id res chain seq x y z
N MET A 1 36.64 15.45 44.17
CA MET A 1 35.26 15.19 43.70
C MET A 1 34.90 15.72 42.30
N SER A 2 35.76 16.48 41.59
CA SER A 2 35.43 17.02 40.25
C SER A 2 35.74 16.09 39.05
N SER A 3 36.62 15.09 39.20
CA SER A 3 37.02 14.19 38.09
C SER A 3 35.91 13.21 37.66
N MET A 4 35.04 12.82 38.59
CA MET A 4 33.98 11.83 38.33
C MET A 4 32.83 12.41 37.50
N LYS A 5 32.54 13.71 37.64
CA LYS A 5 31.50 14.41 36.86
C LYS A 5 31.88 14.49 35.38
N TYR A 6 33.16 14.76 35.07
CA TYR A 6 33.65 14.86 33.70
C TYR A 6 33.55 13.52 32.93
N LYS A 7 33.86 12.40 33.59
CA LYS A 7 33.74 11.06 32.98
C LYS A 7 32.29 10.68 32.64
N HIS A 8 31.33 11.04 33.50
CA HIS A 8 29.90 10.82 33.22
C HIS A 8 29.39 11.66 32.04
N HIS A 9 29.81 12.91 31.92
CA HIS A 9 29.42 13.75 30.79
C HIS A 9 30.02 13.27 29.46
N ILE A 10 31.27 12.79 29.46
CA ILE A 10 31.90 12.22 28.26
C ILE A 10 31.21 10.92 27.85
N LEU A 11 30.82 10.07 28.80
CA LEU A 11 30.07 8.83 28.53
C LEU A 11 28.67 9.11 27.97
N LEU A 12 27.97 10.12 28.49
CA LEU A 12 26.67 10.58 27.98
C LEU A 12 26.78 11.18 26.58
N LEU A 13 27.82 11.99 26.31
CA LEU A 13 28.12 12.52 24.98
C LEU A 13 28.43 11.41 23.98
N TRP A 14 29.20 10.39 24.39
CA TRP A 14 29.47 9.20 23.58
C TRP A 14 28.21 8.37 23.32
N LEU A 15 27.34 8.17 24.33
CA LEU A 15 26.04 7.51 24.15
C LEU A 15 25.16 8.28 23.15
N MET A 16 25.09 9.60 23.25
CA MET A 16 24.31 10.45 22.33
C MET A 16 24.88 10.50 20.91
N LEU A 17 26.19 10.31 20.74
CA LEU A 17 26.85 10.19 19.43
C LEU A 17 26.75 8.78 18.82
N CYS A 18 26.58 7.74 19.66
CA CYS A 18 26.40 6.35 19.25
C CYS A 18 24.93 5.95 19.01
N PHE A 19 23.96 6.80 19.36
CA PHE A 19 22.59 6.70 18.86
C PHE A 19 22.47 7.59 17.63
N PRO A 20 22.76 7.09 16.40
CA PRO A 20 22.28 7.79 15.21
C PRO A 20 20.78 7.96 15.41
N GLY A 21 20.33 9.22 15.52
CA GLY A 21 18.94 9.52 15.79
C GLY A 21 18.06 8.70 14.85
N ASN A 22 17.08 7.97 15.41
CA ASN A 22 16.17 7.09 14.70
C ASN A 22 15.85 7.65 13.30
N THR A 23 16.54 7.13 12.28
CA THR A 23 16.19 7.46 10.90
C THR A 23 14.89 6.74 10.64
N THR A 24 13.77 7.44 10.82
CA THR A 24 12.46 6.90 10.45
C THR A 24 12.53 6.61 8.96
N SER A 25 12.38 5.35 8.59
CA SER A 25 12.49 4.91 7.20
C SER A 25 11.12 4.40 6.76
N SER A 26 10.67 4.74 5.56
CA SER A 26 9.33 4.40 5.07
C SER A 26 9.41 3.41 3.92
N TRP A 27 8.57 2.39 3.94
CA TRP A 27 8.41 1.45 2.82
C TRP A 27 7.98 2.15 1.53
N LEU A 28 7.38 3.35 1.60
CA LEU A 28 7.07 4.16 0.44
C LEU A 28 8.29 4.53 -0.40
N TRP A 29 9.50 4.41 0.15
CA TRP A 29 10.75 4.61 -0.57
C TRP A 29 10.84 3.74 -1.84
N PHE A 30 10.24 2.54 -1.84
CA PHE A 30 10.21 1.72 -3.06
C PHE A 30 9.45 2.35 -4.24
N GLY A 31 8.60 3.34 -3.99
CA GLY A 31 7.87 4.07 -5.02
C GLY A 31 8.71 5.11 -5.74
N VAL A 32 9.72 5.68 -5.05
CA VAL A 32 10.66 6.67 -5.60
C VAL A 32 11.99 6.06 -6.04
N ALA A 33 12.26 4.82 -5.61
CA ALA A 33 13.46 4.10 -6.02
C ALA A 33 13.41 3.74 -7.52
N PRO A 34 14.57 3.79 -8.23
CA PRO A 34 14.66 3.36 -9.62
C PRO A 34 14.30 1.87 -9.80
N ASP A 35 13.62 1.52 -10.90
CA ASP A 35 13.14 0.15 -11.15
C ASP A 35 14.27 -0.88 -11.23
N ASN A 36 15.41 -0.51 -11.82
CA ASN A 36 16.59 -1.36 -11.91
C ASN A 36 17.22 -1.68 -10.55
N LEU A 37 17.05 -0.79 -9.56
CA LEU A 37 17.54 -0.99 -8.20
C LEU A 37 16.61 -1.95 -7.45
N VAL A 38 15.30 -1.72 -7.51
CA VAL A 38 14.31 -2.57 -6.85
C VAL A 38 14.31 -3.99 -7.43
N GLY A 39 14.41 -4.13 -8.76
CA GLY A 39 14.45 -5.44 -9.41
C GLY A 39 15.69 -6.28 -9.08
N LYS A 40 16.76 -5.65 -8.58
CA LYS A 40 17.99 -6.32 -8.10
C LYS A 40 18.02 -6.48 -6.58
N MET A 41 17.06 -5.89 -5.87
CA MET A 41 17.06 -5.85 -4.41
C MET A 41 16.43 -7.12 -3.84
N SER A 42 17.13 -7.75 -2.90
CA SER A 42 16.58 -8.84 -2.09
C SER A 42 16.11 -8.30 -0.75
N CYS A 43 15.01 -8.83 -0.21
CA CYS A 43 14.55 -8.55 1.16
C CYS A 43 15.63 -8.82 2.23
N ALA A 44 16.71 -9.53 1.92
CA ALA A 44 17.85 -9.70 2.81
C ALA A 44 18.67 -8.42 3.02
N ASN A 45 18.73 -7.54 2.01
CA ASN A 45 19.62 -6.37 1.97
C ASN A 45 18.90 -5.03 2.16
N ILE A 46 17.63 -5.07 2.57
CA ILE A 46 16.81 -3.87 2.77
C ILE A 46 16.99 -3.39 4.21
N SER A 47 17.70 -2.27 4.40
CA SER A 47 17.82 -1.57 5.69
C SER A 47 16.88 -0.37 5.82
N VAL A 48 16.14 -0.04 4.76
CA VAL A 48 15.34 1.19 4.63
C VAL A 48 13.87 1.02 5.02
N ILE A 49 13.49 -0.07 5.68
CA ILE A 49 12.12 -0.31 6.16
C ILE A 49 12.11 -0.82 7.62
N PRO A 50 11.03 -0.56 8.39
CA PRO A 50 10.82 -1.12 9.72
C PRO A 50 11.04 -2.63 9.82
N ALA A 51 11.64 -3.08 10.93
CA ALA A 51 12.03 -4.48 11.13
C ALA A 51 10.89 -5.49 10.94
N ARG A 52 9.67 -5.17 11.40
CA ARG A 52 8.50 -6.04 11.21
C ARG A 52 8.09 -6.16 9.73
N GLN A 53 8.18 -5.07 8.96
CA GLN A 53 7.92 -5.08 7.52
C GLN A 53 8.99 -5.87 6.78
N LEU A 54 10.25 -5.76 7.20
CA LEU A 54 11.36 -6.55 6.67
C LEU A 54 11.15 -8.05 6.88
N GLU A 55 10.65 -8.46 8.04
CA GLU A 55 10.33 -9.86 8.30
C GLU A 55 9.24 -10.39 7.34
N ILE A 56 8.21 -9.59 7.09
CA ILE A 56 7.14 -9.94 6.14
C ILE A 56 7.70 -10.04 4.71
N CYS A 57 8.55 -9.10 4.30
CA CYS A 57 9.25 -9.13 3.00
C CYS A 57 10.04 -10.44 2.86
N LYS A 58 10.85 -10.80 3.86
CA LYS A 58 11.67 -12.02 3.84
C LYS A 58 10.83 -13.31 3.72
N ARG A 59 9.63 -13.34 4.30
CA ARG A 59 8.71 -14.48 4.20
C ARG A 59 8.02 -14.59 2.83
N ARG A 60 7.87 -13.46 2.11
CA ARG A 60 7.15 -13.38 0.83
C ARG A 60 7.88 -12.45 -0.15
N PRO A 61 9.10 -12.78 -0.59
CA PRO A 61 9.94 -11.89 -1.40
C PRO A 61 9.35 -11.56 -2.77
N GLU A 62 8.51 -12.43 -3.33
CA GLU A 62 7.83 -12.21 -4.60
C GLU A 62 6.83 -11.05 -4.56
N LEU A 63 6.38 -10.65 -3.37
CA LEU A 63 5.50 -9.48 -3.19
C LEU A 63 6.25 -8.15 -3.27
N LEU A 64 7.59 -8.14 -3.25
CA LEU A 64 8.38 -6.91 -3.30
C LEU A 64 8.09 -6.08 -4.56
N GLY A 65 7.89 -6.73 -5.70
CA GLY A 65 7.50 -6.05 -6.95
C GLY A 65 6.15 -5.35 -6.83
N SER A 66 5.15 -6.01 -6.24
CA SER A 66 3.83 -5.41 -5.98
C SER A 66 3.87 -4.32 -4.91
N ILE A 67 4.73 -4.46 -3.90
CA ILE A 67 4.95 -3.40 -2.90
C ILE A 67 5.49 -2.14 -3.58
N SER A 68 6.52 -2.27 -4.41
CA SER A 68 7.10 -1.12 -5.14
C SER A 68 6.10 -0.47 -6.10
N ARG A 69 5.39 -1.27 -6.91
CA ARG A 69 4.34 -0.75 -7.80
C ARG A 69 3.23 -0.07 -7.01
N GLY A 70 2.76 -0.66 -5.92
CA GLY A 70 1.76 -0.08 -5.04
C GLY A 70 2.19 1.26 -4.43
N SER A 71 3.42 1.34 -3.89
CA SER A 71 3.97 2.60 -3.39
C SER A 71 4.03 3.67 -4.47
N ARG A 72 4.48 3.32 -5.68
CA ARG A 72 4.61 4.27 -6.77
C ARG A 72 3.27 4.79 -7.24
N THR A 73 2.28 3.91 -7.38
CA THR A 73 0.91 4.28 -7.72
C THR A 73 0.32 5.23 -6.68
N ALA A 74 0.50 4.92 -5.39
CA ALA A 74 -0.01 5.78 -4.31
C ALA A 74 0.62 7.18 -4.32
N ILE A 75 1.95 7.27 -4.51
CA ILE A 75 2.66 8.55 -4.55
C ILE A 75 2.20 9.40 -5.74
N ARG A 76 2.11 8.79 -6.94
CA ARG A 76 1.62 9.48 -8.14
C ARG A 76 0.21 9.98 -7.95
N GLU A 77 -0.68 9.14 -7.44
CA GLU A 77 -2.07 9.53 -7.21
C GLU A 77 -2.18 10.67 -6.18
N CYS A 78 -1.36 10.62 -5.12
CA CYS A 78 -1.30 11.71 -4.15
C CYS A 78 -0.85 13.03 -4.78
N GLN A 79 0.18 13.00 -5.63
CA GLN A 79 0.65 14.17 -6.38
C GLN A 79 -0.43 14.69 -7.34
N ASP A 80 -1.11 13.80 -8.04
CA ASP A 80 -2.15 14.16 -9.00
C ASP A 80 -3.37 14.79 -8.33
N GLN A 81 -3.80 14.26 -7.17
CA GLN A 81 -4.91 14.81 -6.38
C GLN A 81 -4.60 16.18 -5.78
N PHE A 82 -3.34 16.43 -5.43
CA PHE A 82 -2.92 17.66 -4.75
C PHE A 82 -2.16 18.63 -5.67
N ARG A 83 -2.11 18.38 -6.99
CA ARG A 83 -1.31 19.16 -7.94
C ARG A 83 -1.55 20.68 -7.93
N ASN A 84 -2.77 21.10 -7.56
CA ASN A 84 -3.19 22.51 -7.52
C ASN A 84 -3.32 23.07 -6.10
N GLU A 85 -2.91 22.30 -5.08
CA GLU A 85 -2.98 22.70 -3.67
C GLU A 85 -1.66 23.31 -3.21
N ARG A 86 -1.70 24.08 -2.11
CA ARG A 86 -0.48 24.65 -1.49
C ARG A 86 0.49 23.55 -1.05
N TRP A 87 -0.05 22.43 -0.55
CA TRP A 87 0.69 21.21 -0.31
C TRP A 87 0.38 20.24 -1.45
N ASN A 88 1.37 19.94 -2.29
CA ASN A 88 1.18 19.22 -3.55
C ASN A 88 1.66 17.76 -3.53
N CYS A 89 1.81 17.18 -2.33
CA CYS A 89 2.33 15.83 -2.14
C CYS A 89 3.71 15.57 -2.80
N SER A 90 4.57 16.59 -2.89
CA SER A 90 5.93 16.43 -3.40
C SER A 90 6.76 15.49 -2.52
N THR A 91 7.52 14.58 -3.15
CA THR A 91 8.46 13.71 -2.44
C THR A 91 9.75 14.46 -2.13
N LYS A 92 10.23 14.35 -0.89
CA LYS A 92 11.53 14.84 -0.47
C LYS A 92 12.51 13.67 -0.60
N GLY A 93 13.69 13.87 -1.20
CA GLY A 93 14.68 12.83 -1.53
C GLY A 93 15.33 12.09 -0.35
N HIS A 94 14.60 11.88 0.74
CA HIS A 94 14.99 11.16 1.94
C HIS A 94 14.28 9.78 2.00
N THR A 95 14.79 8.88 2.84
CA THR A 95 14.25 7.52 3.06
C THR A 95 12.83 7.48 3.64
N THR A 96 12.30 8.62 4.11
CA THR A 96 10.92 8.78 4.56
C THR A 96 9.93 9.11 3.45
N VAL A 97 10.41 9.50 2.26
CA VAL A 97 9.63 10.04 1.12
C VAL A 97 8.92 11.37 1.39
N PHE A 98 8.14 11.48 2.47
CA PHE A 98 7.37 12.68 2.83
C PHE A 98 7.92 13.43 4.05
N GLY A 99 8.96 12.88 4.70
CA GLY A 99 9.66 13.56 5.80
C GLY A 99 8.77 13.90 6.98
N LYS A 100 8.86 15.16 7.44
CA LYS A 100 8.11 15.67 8.61
C LYS A 100 6.60 15.63 8.42
N GLU A 101 6.09 15.53 7.19
CA GLU A 101 4.63 15.46 6.98
C GLU A 101 4.05 14.24 7.73
N LEU A 102 4.67 13.07 7.58
CA LEU A 102 4.28 11.83 8.27
C LEU A 102 4.38 11.89 9.79
N THR A 103 5.05 12.89 10.35
CA THR A 103 5.16 13.07 11.82
C THR A 103 4.05 13.96 12.39
N ARG A 104 3.34 14.71 11.54
CA ARG A 104 2.24 15.58 11.95
C ARG A 104 0.91 14.88 11.72
N ALA A 105 0.04 14.92 12.72
CA ALA A 105 -1.35 14.50 12.54
C ALA A 105 -2.09 15.59 11.76
N SER A 106 -2.11 15.47 10.43
CA SER A 106 -2.75 16.39 9.49
C SER A 106 -3.70 15.65 8.55
N ARG A 107 -4.54 16.40 7.82
CA ARG A 107 -5.44 15.81 6.80
C ARG A 107 -4.64 15.23 5.64
N GLU A 108 -3.51 15.85 5.33
CA GLU A 108 -2.55 15.44 4.31
C GLU A 108 -1.91 14.09 4.69
N THR A 109 -1.47 13.94 5.94
CA THR A 109 -0.95 12.66 6.45
C THR A 109 -2.03 11.58 6.45
N ALA A 110 -3.27 11.92 6.85
CA ALA A 110 -4.38 10.98 6.79
C ALA A 110 -4.61 10.47 5.36
N PHE A 111 -4.58 11.37 4.38
CA PHE A 111 -4.70 11.01 2.97
C PHE A 111 -3.53 10.13 2.49
N ILE A 112 -2.29 10.45 2.86
CA ILE A 112 -1.11 9.63 2.50
C ILE A 112 -1.27 8.19 3.00
N HIS A 113 -1.69 8.01 4.25
CA HIS A 113 -1.91 6.67 4.83
C HIS A 113 -3.01 5.90 4.09
N ALA A 114 -4.14 6.55 3.82
CA ALA A 114 -5.24 5.95 3.09
C ALA A 114 -4.85 5.56 1.65
N ILE A 115 -4.29 6.49 0.87
CA ILE A 115 -3.94 6.23 -0.53
C ILE A 115 -2.79 5.22 -0.67
N SER A 116 -1.86 5.19 0.28
CA SER A 116 -0.78 4.20 0.32
C SER A 116 -1.30 2.79 0.58
N SER A 117 -2.24 2.65 1.52
CA SER A 117 -2.89 1.38 1.84
C SER A 117 -3.78 0.90 0.67
N ALA A 118 -4.52 1.81 0.04
CA ALA A 118 -5.30 1.53 -1.16
C ALA A 118 -4.40 1.09 -2.34
N GLY A 119 -3.31 1.83 -2.60
CA GLY A 119 -2.37 1.54 -3.68
C GLY A 119 -1.69 0.17 -3.54
N LEU A 120 -1.31 -0.22 -2.32
CA LEU A 120 -0.76 -1.56 -2.07
C LEU A 120 -1.81 -2.65 -2.26
N THR A 121 -3.02 -2.45 -1.71
CA THR A 121 -4.14 -3.39 -1.87
C THR A 121 -4.42 -3.63 -3.36
N PHE A 122 -4.57 -2.55 -4.14
CA PHE A 122 -4.76 -2.60 -5.58
C PHE A 122 -3.64 -3.38 -6.29
N SER A 123 -2.38 -3.05 -6.02
CA SER A 123 -1.25 -3.67 -6.72
C SER A 123 -1.07 -5.15 -6.39
N VAL A 124 -1.39 -5.58 -5.17
CA VAL A 124 -1.29 -7.00 -4.78
C VAL A 124 -2.44 -7.79 -5.37
N THR A 125 -3.66 -7.26 -5.29
CA THR A 125 -4.84 -7.88 -5.91
C THR A 125 -4.66 -8.08 -7.41
N ARG A 126 -4.19 -7.04 -8.13
CA ARG A 126 -3.91 -7.14 -9.57
C ARG A 126 -2.75 -8.08 -9.90
N GLY A 127 -1.71 -8.12 -9.07
CA GLY A 127 -0.61 -9.08 -9.25
C GLY A 127 -1.08 -10.54 -9.11
N CYS A 128 -2.04 -10.80 -8.23
CA CYS A 128 -2.63 -12.12 -8.06
C CYS A 128 -3.49 -12.54 -9.26
N SER A 129 -4.37 -11.65 -9.75
CA SER A 129 -5.22 -11.98 -10.89
C SER A 129 -4.47 -12.04 -12.23
N ALA A 130 -3.35 -11.33 -12.35
CA ALA A 130 -2.44 -11.45 -13.49
C ALA A 130 -1.57 -12.73 -13.44
N GLY A 131 -1.60 -13.51 -12.35
CA GLY A 131 -0.77 -14.70 -12.19
C GLY A 131 0.71 -14.41 -11.91
N GLU A 132 1.06 -13.17 -11.54
CA GLU A 132 2.43 -12.76 -11.23
C GLU A 132 2.89 -13.26 -9.85
N LEU A 133 1.94 -13.48 -8.94
CA LEU A 133 2.18 -13.81 -7.54
C LEU A 133 1.81 -15.27 -7.24
N ARG A 134 2.68 -15.95 -6.48
CA ARG A 134 2.43 -17.31 -5.99
C ARG A 134 1.69 -17.30 -4.65
N GLY A 135 0.93 -18.35 -4.35
CA GLY A 135 0.23 -18.46 -3.06
C GLY A 135 -0.92 -17.46 -2.88
N CYS A 136 -1.50 -17.01 -3.99
CA CYS A 136 -2.83 -16.40 -4.07
C CYS A 136 -3.53 -16.89 -5.34
N SER A 137 -4.83 -16.63 -5.44
CA SER A 137 -5.67 -17.04 -6.56
C SER A 137 -6.66 -15.92 -6.92
N CYS A 138 -7.30 -16.06 -8.09
CA CYS A 138 -8.55 -15.35 -8.40
C CYS A 138 -9.59 -15.59 -7.30
N ASP A 139 -10.63 -14.75 -7.26
CA ASP A 139 -11.71 -14.88 -6.28
C ASP A 139 -12.42 -16.24 -6.43
N PRO A 140 -12.29 -17.15 -5.45
CA PRO A 140 -12.88 -18.49 -5.55
C PRO A 140 -14.40 -18.49 -5.37
N SER A 141 -14.99 -17.42 -4.81
CA SER A 141 -16.42 -17.36 -4.51
C SER A 141 -17.27 -17.25 -5.78
N LEU A 142 -16.75 -16.60 -6.82
CA LEU A 142 -17.46 -16.33 -8.07
C LEU A 142 -17.37 -17.47 -9.08
N SER A 143 -16.40 -18.38 -8.91
CA SER A 143 -16.26 -19.57 -9.76
C SER A 143 -17.41 -20.57 -9.60
N ARG A 144 -18.24 -20.44 -8.55
CA ARG A 144 -19.32 -21.38 -8.23
C ARG A 144 -20.74 -20.84 -8.44
N SER A 145 -20.88 -19.54 -8.71
CA SER A 145 -22.18 -18.96 -9.05
C SER A 145 -22.48 -19.22 -10.51
N SER A 146 -23.52 -20.00 -10.82
CA SER A 146 -24.21 -19.90 -12.10
C SER A 146 -25.07 -18.65 -12.04
N SER A 147 -24.97 -17.74 -13.02
CA SER A 147 -25.99 -16.69 -13.12
C SER A 147 -27.22 -17.29 -13.80
N ASP A 148 -28.41 -17.00 -13.26
CA ASP A 148 -29.67 -17.58 -13.73
C ASP A 148 -30.13 -17.06 -15.11
N GLU A 149 -29.41 -16.11 -15.73
CA GLU A 149 -29.80 -15.46 -16.98
C GLU A 149 -28.88 -15.74 -18.18
N GLY A 150 -28.21 -16.89 -18.21
CA GLY A 150 -27.36 -17.29 -19.34
C GLY A 150 -26.00 -16.56 -19.41
N TRP A 151 -25.63 -15.81 -18.37
CA TRP A 151 -24.24 -15.38 -18.16
C TRP A 151 -23.48 -16.45 -17.39
N GLN A 152 -22.21 -16.64 -17.74
CA GLN A 152 -21.33 -17.53 -17.00
C GLN A 152 -20.24 -16.69 -16.36
N TRP A 153 -20.04 -16.86 -15.06
CA TRP A 153 -18.82 -16.36 -14.44
C TRP A 153 -17.63 -17.12 -15.04
N GLY A 154 -16.63 -16.38 -15.47
CA GLY A 154 -15.46 -16.93 -16.15
C GLY A 154 -14.30 -15.95 -16.11
N GLY A 155 -13.11 -16.41 -16.45
CA GLY A 155 -11.89 -15.60 -16.30
C GLY A 155 -11.41 -15.53 -14.85
N CYS A 156 -10.58 -14.51 -14.55
CA CYS A 156 -9.96 -14.35 -13.25
C CYS A 156 -10.46 -13.07 -12.56
N SER A 157 -11.46 -13.22 -11.70
CA SER A 157 -11.94 -12.12 -10.85
C SER A 157 -10.91 -11.77 -9.77
N ASP A 158 -10.77 -10.47 -9.52
CA ASP A 158 -9.83 -9.92 -8.55
C ASP A 158 -10.18 -10.35 -7.10
N ASN A 159 -9.27 -11.06 -6.43
CA ASN A 159 -9.41 -11.41 -5.01
C ASN A 159 -8.95 -10.23 -4.12
N VAL A 160 -9.85 -9.27 -3.91
CA VAL A 160 -9.55 -8.05 -3.14
C VAL A 160 -9.32 -8.35 -1.67
N HIS A 161 -10.02 -9.36 -1.12
CA HIS A 161 -9.85 -9.78 0.26
C HIS A 161 -8.41 -10.23 0.55
N TYR A 162 -7.77 -10.95 -0.38
CA TYR A 162 -6.36 -11.31 -0.26
C TYR A 162 -5.47 -10.05 -0.21
N GLY A 163 -5.69 -9.10 -1.12
CA GLY A 163 -4.97 -7.83 -1.15
C GLY A 163 -5.10 -7.03 0.15
N ILE A 164 -6.32 -6.90 0.67
CA ILE A 164 -6.61 -6.23 1.95
C ILE A 164 -5.90 -6.93 3.10
N THR A 165 -5.97 -8.26 3.15
CA THR A 165 -5.35 -9.07 4.22
C THR A 165 -3.83 -8.89 4.23
N PHE A 166 -3.19 -8.96 3.06
CA PHE A 166 -1.75 -8.74 2.95
C PHE A 166 -1.39 -7.30 3.30
N CYS A 167 -2.11 -6.32 2.74
CA CYS A 167 -1.87 -4.90 2.99
C CYS A 167 -1.98 -4.55 4.48
N ARG A 168 -3.02 -5.05 5.16
CA ARG A 168 -3.19 -4.90 6.61
C ARG A 168 -1.99 -5.47 7.37
N LYS A 169 -1.53 -6.68 7.04
CA LYS A 169 -0.35 -7.28 7.68
C LYS A 169 0.92 -6.45 7.46
N PHE A 170 1.13 -5.93 6.25
CA PHE A 170 2.36 -5.24 5.87
C PHE A 170 2.39 -3.76 6.30
N VAL A 171 1.39 -2.97 5.94
CA VAL A 171 1.37 -1.51 6.20
C VAL A 171 1.24 -1.24 7.69
N ASP A 172 0.34 -1.95 8.37
CA ASP A 172 0.08 -1.72 9.80
C ASP A 172 1.23 -2.22 10.69
N ALA A 173 2.16 -3.03 10.16
CA ALA A 173 3.35 -3.48 10.91
C ALA A 173 4.34 -2.35 11.23
N ALA A 174 4.26 -1.21 10.52
CA ALA A 174 5.01 0.00 10.86
C ALA A 174 4.44 0.74 12.08
N GLU A 175 3.17 0.49 12.42
CA GLU A 175 2.46 1.14 13.50
C GLU A 175 2.63 0.37 14.82
N ASN A 176 2.83 1.10 15.93
CA ASN A 176 3.01 0.49 17.25
C ASN A 176 1.70 0.37 18.04
N GLY A 177 0.62 1.06 17.60
CA GLY A 177 -0.71 1.03 18.22
C GLY A 177 -0.79 1.66 19.60
N ARG A 178 0.26 2.36 20.04
CA ARG A 178 0.36 2.92 21.40
C ARG A 178 0.13 4.43 21.45
N SER A 179 0.42 5.15 20.37
CA SER A 179 0.19 6.60 20.30
C SER A 179 -1.11 6.92 19.57
N VAL A 180 -1.72 8.06 19.90
CA VAL A 180 -2.92 8.58 19.21
C VAL A 180 -2.65 8.71 17.70
N SER A 181 -1.46 9.19 17.31
CA SER A 181 -1.05 9.25 15.91
C SER A 181 -1.01 7.87 15.26
N SER A 182 -0.52 6.85 15.96
CA SER A 182 -0.47 5.48 15.44
C SER A 182 -1.87 4.87 15.27
N LEU A 183 -2.79 5.15 16.20
CA LEU A 183 -4.20 4.74 16.07
C LEU A 183 -4.89 5.44 14.89
N MET A 184 -4.63 6.74 14.70
CA MET A 184 -5.13 7.50 13.56
C MET A 184 -4.58 6.93 12.24
N ASN A 185 -3.29 6.61 12.19
CA ASN A 185 -2.67 6.00 11.02
C ASN A 185 -3.30 4.64 10.68
N LEU A 186 -3.55 3.78 11.68
CA LEU A 186 -4.25 2.51 11.50
C LEU A 186 -5.67 2.70 10.94
N HIS A 187 -6.41 3.68 11.47
CA HIS A 187 -7.74 4.04 10.98
C HIS A 187 -7.70 4.49 9.50
N ASN A 188 -6.78 5.38 9.15
CA ASN A 188 -6.63 5.88 7.80
C ASN A 188 -6.19 4.78 6.83
N ASN A 189 -5.28 3.90 7.24
CA ASN A 189 -4.90 2.73 6.47
C ASN A 189 -6.11 1.82 6.19
N GLU A 190 -6.99 1.64 7.18
CA GLU A 190 -8.22 0.85 7.03
C GLU A 190 -9.22 1.52 6.08
N ALA A 191 -9.42 2.84 6.20
CA ALA A 191 -10.27 3.60 5.29
C ALA A 191 -9.85 3.37 3.82
N GLY A 192 -8.55 3.47 3.52
CA GLY A 192 -8.02 3.19 2.18
C GLY A 192 -8.32 1.77 1.67
N ARG A 193 -8.27 0.75 2.54
CA ARG A 193 -8.59 -0.64 2.18
C ARG A 193 -10.08 -0.83 1.89
N GLN A 194 -10.94 -0.18 2.65
CA GLN A 194 -12.39 -0.26 2.47
C GLN A 194 -12.83 0.35 1.14
N VAL A 195 -12.19 1.42 0.69
CA VAL A 195 -12.46 2.00 -0.65
C VAL A 195 -12.19 0.98 -1.77
N CYS A 196 -11.11 0.20 -1.67
CA CYS A 196 -10.86 -0.90 -2.62
C CYS A 196 -11.93 -2.00 -2.54
N HIS A 197 -12.41 -2.34 -1.34
CA HIS A 197 -13.45 -3.35 -1.16
C HIS A 197 -14.77 -2.93 -1.81
N ILE A 198 -15.22 -1.71 -1.51
CA ILE A 198 -16.48 -1.15 -2.04
C ILE A 198 -16.41 -1.05 -3.57
N SER A 199 -15.26 -0.69 -4.13
CA SER A 199 -15.12 -0.53 -5.58
C SER A 199 -15.22 -1.83 -6.38
N THR A 200 -15.13 -2.98 -5.72
CA THR A 200 -15.37 -4.30 -6.35
C THR A 200 -16.80 -4.78 -6.29
N SER A 201 -17.70 -4.00 -5.70
CA SER A 201 -19.14 -4.28 -5.70
C SER A 201 -19.86 -3.93 -7.00
N LEU A 202 -19.17 -3.29 -7.96
CA LEU A 202 -19.71 -3.00 -9.29
C LEU A 202 -19.20 -4.04 -10.31
N PRO A 203 -20.06 -4.90 -10.89
CA PRO A 203 -19.64 -5.84 -11.92
C PRO A 203 -19.14 -5.10 -13.17
N ALA A 204 -17.89 -5.34 -13.54
CA ALA A 204 -17.33 -4.88 -14.80
C ALA A 204 -17.69 -5.92 -15.89
N VAL A 205 -18.55 -5.54 -16.83
CA VAL A 205 -18.77 -6.34 -18.04
C VAL A 205 -17.53 -6.20 -18.92
N LEU A 206 -16.71 -7.24 -19.05
CA LEU A 206 -15.68 -7.23 -20.10
C LEU A 206 -15.36 -8.63 -20.63
N GLY A 207 -15.99 -8.94 -21.77
CA GLY A 207 -15.55 -10.03 -22.65
C GLY A 207 -16.71 -10.75 -23.33
N CYS A 208 -16.90 -10.52 -24.63
CA CYS A 208 -17.46 -11.56 -25.50
C CYS A 208 -16.31 -12.48 -25.89
N VAL A 209 -16.38 -13.76 -25.53
CA VAL A 209 -15.43 -14.77 -26.04
C VAL A 209 -16.13 -15.58 -27.12
N GLY A 210 -15.69 -15.45 -28.37
CA GLY A 210 -16.24 -16.21 -29.50
C GLY A 210 -15.46 -15.97 -30.80
N ILE A 211 -14.97 -17.05 -31.43
CA ILE A 211 -14.21 -17.02 -32.70
C ILE A 211 -15.14 -17.03 -33.93
N SER A 212 -16.46 -17.18 -33.77
CA SER A 212 -17.40 -17.21 -34.90
C SER A 212 -18.70 -16.49 -34.59
N TYR A 213 -19.26 -15.87 -35.63
CA TYR A 213 -20.37 -14.91 -35.69
C TYR A 213 -21.73 -15.36 -35.12
N ILE A 214 -21.81 -16.50 -34.41
CA ILE A 214 -23.07 -17.16 -34.02
C ILE A 214 -23.14 -17.54 -32.52
N LEU A 215 -22.03 -17.60 -31.76
CA LEU A 215 -22.09 -17.73 -30.29
C LEU A 215 -21.36 -16.58 -29.59
N ARG A 216 -22.10 -15.73 -28.88
CA ARG A 216 -21.55 -14.76 -27.92
C ARG A 216 -21.74 -15.30 -26.52
N LEU A 217 -20.72 -15.97 -25.99
CA LEU A 217 -20.66 -16.23 -24.55
C LEU A 217 -20.35 -14.92 -23.84
N ARG A 218 -21.19 -14.66 -22.84
CA ARG A 218 -21.28 -13.43 -22.08
C ARG A 218 -20.68 -13.72 -20.70
N VAL A 219 -19.48 -13.19 -20.46
CA VAL A 219 -18.67 -13.49 -19.26
C VAL A 219 -18.61 -12.28 -18.33
N LEU A 220 -18.77 -12.53 -17.02
CA LEU A 220 -18.65 -11.52 -15.96
C LEU A 220 -17.34 -11.71 -15.18
N ILE A 221 -16.66 -10.60 -14.88
CA ILE A 221 -15.42 -10.54 -14.08
C ILE A 221 -15.54 -9.36 -13.11
N LEU A 222 -15.10 -9.53 -11.85
CA LEU A 222 -14.92 -8.39 -10.93
C LEU A 222 -13.50 -7.86 -11.02
N LEU A 223 -13.37 -6.54 -11.16
CA LEU A 223 -12.08 -5.85 -11.19
C LEU A 223 -12.03 -4.80 -10.09
N VAL A 224 -10.89 -4.71 -9.39
CA VAL A 224 -10.61 -3.59 -8.49
C VAL A 224 -10.44 -2.32 -9.31
N ALA A 225 -11.20 -1.28 -8.96
CA ALA A 225 -11.11 0.00 -9.66
C ALA A 225 -9.71 0.60 -9.52
N ALA A 226 -9.29 1.33 -10.57
CA ALA A 226 -8.02 2.03 -10.57
C ALA A 226 -7.93 3.04 -9.42
N CYS A 227 -6.74 3.22 -8.86
CA CYS A 227 -6.48 4.14 -7.74
C CYS A 227 -6.98 5.57 -8.01
N SER A 228 -6.95 6.03 -9.26
CA SER A 228 -7.46 7.33 -9.72
C SER A 228 -8.98 7.47 -9.69
N SER A 229 -9.72 6.36 -9.71
CA SER A 229 -11.16 6.34 -9.46
C SER A 229 -11.45 6.38 -7.97
N LEU A 230 -10.63 5.71 -7.16
CA LEU A 230 -10.77 5.62 -5.70
C LEU A 230 -10.49 6.96 -4.99
N SER A 231 -9.54 7.73 -5.52
CA SER A 231 -9.08 8.99 -4.95
C SER A 231 -10.04 10.18 -5.14
N LYS A 232 -11.00 10.06 -6.07
CA LYS A 232 -12.02 11.10 -6.33
C LYS A 232 -12.97 11.30 -5.13
N GLU A 233 -13.08 10.31 -4.25
CA GLU A 233 -13.84 10.40 -3.00
C GLU A 233 -12.98 10.99 -1.86
N ARG A 234 -12.40 12.18 -2.09
CA ARG A 234 -11.58 12.92 -1.09
C ARG A 234 -12.30 13.06 0.27
N SER A 235 -13.63 13.02 0.24
CA SER A 235 -14.55 13.11 1.38
C SER A 235 -14.51 11.91 2.35
N LEU A 236 -14.06 10.72 1.92
CA LEU A 236 -14.06 9.53 2.78
C LEU A 236 -12.96 9.53 3.84
N CYS A 237 -11.88 10.29 3.62
CA CYS A 237 -10.73 10.36 4.54
C CYS A 237 -10.79 11.59 5.47
N VAL A 238 -11.80 12.45 5.33
CA VAL A 238 -11.97 13.63 6.19
C VAL A 238 -13.02 13.32 7.24
N GLY A 239 -12.62 12.51 8.22
CA GLY A 239 -13.29 12.47 9.51
C GLY A 239 -13.09 13.82 10.21
N THR A 240 -13.98 14.77 9.96
CA THR A 240 -14.14 15.96 10.81
C THR A 240 -15.58 16.01 11.29
N LYS A 241 -15.79 15.59 12.54
CA LYS A 241 -16.24 16.46 13.63
C LYS A 241 -15.85 15.83 14.95
#